data_AF-A0A1Y3CUP3-F1
#
_entry.id   AF-A0A1Y3CUP3-F1
#
_cell.length_a   1.000
_cell.length_b   1.000
_cell.length_c   1.000
_cell.angle_alpha   90.00
_cell.angle_beta   90.00
_cell.angle_gamma   90.00
#
_symmetry.space_group_name_H-M   'P 1'
#
loop_
_entity.id
_entity.type
_entity.pdbx_description
1 polymer ?
#
loop_
_entity_poly.entity_id
_entity_poly.type
_entity_poly.pdbx_seq_one_letter_code
_entity_poly.pdbx_strand_id
1 'polypeptide(L)' 'MNAPFSLFTRNNDVAHSLPMLHSNNLFSLGREIRIMHAGEEYRLRLTRNNRLILTK' A
#
# COMPACT_ATOMS: atom_id res chain seq x y z
N MET A 1 16.16 -4.82 18.64
CA MET A 1 16.64 -4.73 17.24
C MET A 1 15.67 -5.53 16.38
N ASN A 2 14.83 -4.82 15.62
CA ASN A 2 13.97 -5.17 14.49
C ASN A 2 13.45 -6.62 14.34
N ALA A 3 12.14 -6.81 14.60
CA ALA A 3 11.40 -7.97 14.13
C ALA A 3 11.25 -7.90 12.59
N PRO A 4 11.47 -9.00 11.83
CA PRO A 4 11.32 -9.01 10.39
C PRO A 4 9.83 -9.04 10.02
N PHE A 5 9.40 -8.04 9.25
CA PHE A 5 8.06 -7.97 8.66
C PHE A 5 7.83 -9.16 7.73
N SER A 6 7.06 -10.15 8.20
CA SER A 6 6.69 -11.33 7.41
C SER A 6 5.39 -11.02 6.65
N LEU A 7 5.52 -10.54 5.40
CA LEU A 7 4.40 -10.07 4.57
C LEU A 7 3.76 -11.15 3.66
N PHE A 8 4.10 -12.43 3.81
CA PHE A 8 3.66 -13.45 2.86
C PHE A 8 3.08 -14.69 3.55
N THR A 9 1.83 -14.59 4.00
CA THR A 9 1.01 -15.78 4.24
C THR A 9 0.48 -16.25 2.88
N ARG A 10 1.08 -17.30 2.31
CA ARG A 10 0.52 -17.99 1.13
C ARG A 10 -0.71 -18.78 1.58
N ASN A 11 -1.90 -18.33 1.20
CA ASN A 11 -3.09 -19.18 1.18
C ASN A 11 -3.41 -19.53 -0.27
N ASN A 12 -3.46 -20.84 -0.53
CA ASN A 12 -3.61 -21.45 -1.83
C ASN A 12 -5.07 -21.90 -2.00
N ASP A 13 -5.96 -20.93 -2.23
CA ASP A 13 -7.34 -21.16 -2.63
C ASP A 13 -7.67 -20.24 -3.81
N VAL A 14 -8.03 -20.87 -4.91
CA VAL A 14 -8.21 -20.30 -6.24
C VAL A 14 -9.48 -19.44 -6.34
N ALA A 15 -9.41 -18.23 -5.81
CA ALA A 15 -10.06 -17.07 -6.41
C ALA A 15 -8.93 -16.12 -6.81
N HIS A 16 -8.93 -15.64 -8.04
CA HIS A 16 -7.93 -14.70 -8.60
C HIS A 16 -8.06 -13.30 -7.95
N SER A 17 -8.04 -13.24 -6.62
CA SER A 17 -8.17 -12.00 -5.87
C SER A 17 -6.78 -11.38 -5.78
N LEU A 18 -6.65 -10.20 -6.37
CA LEU A 18 -5.48 -9.37 -6.20
C LEU A 18 -5.15 -9.22 -4.71
N PRO A 19 -3.86 -9.15 -4.34
CA PRO A 19 -3.48 -8.92 -2.95
C PRO A 19 -4.14 -7.63 -2.46
N MET A 20 -4.98 -7.75 -1.42
CA MET A 20 -5.68 -6.63 -0.83
C MET A 20 -4.84 -6.01 0.28
N LEU A 21 -4.61 -4.70 0.20
CA LEU A 21 -3.90 -3.94 1.21
C LEU A 21 -4.82 -2.89 1.84
N HIS A 22 -4.87 -2.85 3.17
CA HIS A 22 -5.67 -1.88 3.91
C HIS A 22 -4.99 -0.50 3.88
N SER A 23 -5.76 0.53 3.53
CA SER A 23 -5.28 1.92 3.50
C SER A 23 -4.74 2.38 4.85
N ASN A 24 -5.33 1.94 5.97
CA ASN A 24 -4.82 2.26 7.30
C ASN A 24 -3.36 1.82 7.52
N ASN A 25 -2.95 0.70 6.91
CA ASN A 25 -1.58 0.21 7.02
C ASN A 25 -0.64 1.08 6.19
N LEU A 26 -1.07 1.46 4.98
CA LEU A 26 -0.31 2.34 4.09
C LEU A 26 -0.11 3.74 4.67
N PHE A 27 -1.14 4.31 5.31
CA PHE A 27 -1.16 5.67 5.85
C PHE A 27 -0.93 5.73 7.36
N SER A 28 -0.29 4.69 7.92
CA SER A 28 0.00 4.60 9.36
C SER A 28 0.92 5.72 9.87
N LEU A 29 1.82 6.21 9.00
CA LEU A 29 2.80 7.25 9.32
C LEU A 29 2.37 8.66 8.87
N GLY A 30 1.29 8.79 8.09
CA GLY A 30 0.87 10.06 7.51
C GLY A 30 -0.18 9.88 6.42
N ARG A 31 -0.63 10.97 5.80
CA ARG A 31 -1.67 10.95 4.76
C ARG A 31 -1.12 10.81 3.33
N GLU A 32 0.18 10.53 3.19
CA GLU A 32 0.87 10.41 1.92
C GLU A 32 1.98 9.37 1.99
N ILE A 33 2.14 8.59 0.92
CA ILE A 33 3.29 7.69 0.71
C ILE A 33 3.87 7.91 -0.69
N ARG A 34 5.17 7.63 -0.82
CA ARG A 34 5.87 7.62 -2.11
C ARG A 34 6.04 6.19 -2.59
N ILE A 35 5.83 5.97 -3.88
CA ILE A 35 5.91 4.68 -4.55
C ILE A 35 6.89 4.85 -5.71
N MET A 36 7.99 4.10 -5.69
CA MET A 36 8.89 4.02 -6.84
C MET A 36 8.35 2.95 -7.80
N HIS A 37 8.06 3.33 -9.03
CA HIS A 37 7.58 2.41 -10.06
C HIS A 37 8.19 2.76 -11.42
N ALA A 38 8.78 1.76 -12.08
CA ALA A 38 9.45 1.92 -13.39
C ALA A 38 10.51 3.05 -13.43
N GLY A 39 11.18 3.34 -12.30
CA GLY A 39 12.17 4.41 -12.20
C GLY A 39 11.58 5.80 -11.92
N GLU A 40 10.25 5.91 -11.78
CA GLU A 40 9.56 7.16 -11.48
C GLU A 40 8.99 7.14 -10.06
N GLU A 41 8.98 8.31 -9.42
CA GLU A 41 8.31 8.50 -8.13
C GLU A 41 6.83 8.79 -8.40
N TYR A 42 5.97 8.10 -7.67
CA TYR A 42 4.54 8.38 -7.57
C TYR A 42 4.19 8.69 -6.12
N ARG A 43 3.12 9.45 -5.92
CA ARG A 43 2.61 9.80 -4.59
C ARG A 43 1.18 9.31 -4.47
N LEU A 44 0.94 8.41 -3.53
CA LEU A 44 -0.41 8.00 -3.15
C LEU A 44 -0.80 8.79 -1.89
N ARG A 45 -1.92 9.52 -1.95
CA ARG A 45 -2.40 10.36 -0.85
C ARG A 45 -3.86 10.12 -0.50
N LEU A 46 -4.20 10.33 0.76
CA LEU A 46 -5.58 10.34 1.25
C LEU A 46 -6.12 11.78 1.24
N THR A 47 -7.24 12.00 0.57
CA THR A 47 -7.93 13.30 0.55
C THR A 47 -8.74 13.56 1.82
N ARG A 48 -9.25 14.79 1.96
CA ARG A 48 -10.16 15.16 3.06
C ARG A 48 -11.49 14.38 3.04
N ASN A 49 -11.93 13.87 1.89
CA ASN A 49 -13.11 13.03 1.76
C ASN A 49 -12.80 11.53 1.72
N ASN A 50 -11.67 11.12 2.31
CA ASN A 50 -11.24 9.72 2.44
C ASN A 50 -11.07 8.95 1.13
N ARG A 51 -10.79 9.65 0.02
CA ARG A 51 -10.45 9.02 -1.26
C ARG A 51 -8.94 8.89 -1.42
N LEU A 52 -8.52 7.87 -2.16
CA LEU A 52 -7.14 7.69 -2.56
C LEU A 52 -6.90 8.38 -3.90
N ILE A 53 -5.82 9.16 -4.00
CA ILE A 53 -5.37 9.75 -5.25
C ILE A 53 -3.91 9.35 -5.47
N LEU A 54 -3.61 8.84 -6.66
CA LEU A 54 -2.25 8.62 -7.14
C LEU A 54 -1.86 9.78 -8.06
N THR A 55 -0.74 10.43 -7.77
CA THR A 55 -0.12 11.43 -8.64
C THR A 55 1.29 10.98 -9.00
N LYS A 56 1.80 11.46 -10.13
CA LYS A 56 3.22 11.40 -10.47
C LYS A 56 3.93 12.58 -9.81
#